data_AF-A0A6B3FU79-F1
#
_entry.id   AF-A0A6B3FU79-F1
#
_cell.length_a   1.000
_cell.length_b   1.000
_cell.length_c   1.000
_cell.angle_alpha   90.00
_cell.angle_beta   90.00
_cell.angle_gamma   90.00
#
_symmetry.space_group_name_H-M   'P 1'
#
loop_
_entity.id
_entity.type
_entity.pdbx_description
1 polymer ?
#
loop_
_entity_poly.entity_id
_entity_poly.type
_entity_poly.pdbx_seq_one_letter_code
_entity_poly.pdbx_strand_id
1 'polypeptide(L)'
;MTSPGNDDTLFSFDAQAVAAQIRQQAPTLLPAQAALPPTPAEATQQGLLPDTLTDRGNAKLFVKLYANDYRHVPGMGWYRWDTTRWQIDEDDTVLWAAGDLAESIASSDPRGLFTSQALQQHRRRALSTTGMGAMLTQAKAAPGMVLNAARLDADPYALCTPDGIVDLRTGLLKSPDPNKDFHSRSTTVGPRATAIPRWNRFLTDTFGDDAEGAEMIDFLQLLLGYSVTGDVGGQILPFLFGSGKNGKSVLLDVLMRLLGDYADAAPPGFLMARPYE
;
A
#
# COMPACT_ATOMS: atom_id res chain seq x y z
N MET A 1 -15.42 -61.31 2.91
CA MET A 1 -15.88 -60.33 1.90
C MET A 1 -15.03 -59.10 2.06
N THR A 2 -14.21 -58.83 1.05
CA THR A 2 -13.24 -57.74 0.95
C THR A 2 -13.95 -56.40 0.79
N SER A 3 -13.76 -55.47 1.71
CA SER A 3 -14.09 -54.06 1.49
C SER A 3 -13.06 -53.44 0.55
N PRO A 4 -13.45 -52.73 -0.51
CA PRO A 4 -12.51 -52.09 -1.42
C PRO A 4 -11.90 -50.87 -0.74
N GLY A 5 -10.57 -50.73 -0.87
CA GLY A 5 -9.85 -49.53 -0.47
C GLY A 5 -10.27 -48.36 -1.34
N ASN A 6 -10.76 -47.31 -0.70
CA ASN A 6 -10.93 -46.01 -1.33
C ASN A 6 -9.58 -45.30 -1.23
N ASP A 7 -8.75 -45.46 -2.27
CA ASP A 7 -7.68 -44.51 -2.59
C ASP A 7 -8.34 -43.22 -3.08
N ASP A 8 -8.94 -42.47 -2.14
CA ASP A 8 -9.30 -41.08 -2.37
C ASP A 8 -8.00 -40.28 -2.37
N THR A 9 -7.41 -40.17 -3.56
CA THR A 9 -6.40 -39.17 -3.89
C THR A 9 -7.06 -37.80 -3.79
N LEU A 10 -7.21 -37.32 -2.55
CA LEU A 10 -7.44 -35.92 -2.21
C LEU A 10 -6.40 -35.11 -2.99
N PHE A 11 -6.88 -34.32 -3.96
CA PHE A 11 -6.15 -33.36 -4.77
C PHE A 11 -4.74 -33.06 -4.24
N SER A 12 -3.71 -33.66 -4.86
CA SER A 12 -2.32 -33.39 -4.48
C SER A 12 -1.98 -31.95 -4.86
N PHE A 13 -2.08 -31.04 -3.90
CA PHE A 13 -1.61 -29.68 -4.05
C PHE A 13 -0.09 -29.68 -4.15
N ASP A 14 0.43 -29.36 -5.35
CA ASP A 14 1.87 -29.21 -5.59
C ASP A 14 2.25 -27.73 -5.50
N ALA A 15 2.71 -27.34 -4.32
CA ALA A 15 3.13 -25.97 -4.02
C ALA A 15 4.34 -25.52 -4.88
N GLN A 16 5.22 -26.44 -5.28
CA GLN A 16 6.38 -26.12 -6.13
C GLN A 16 5.92 -25.81 -7.56
N ALA A 17 4.94 -26.56 -8.08
CA ALA A 17 4.35 -26.29 -9.38
C ALA A 17 3.66 -24.91 -9.41
N VAL A 18 2.93 -24.53 -8.35
CA VAL A 18 2.31 -23.20 -8.24
C VAL A 18 3.37 -22.10 -8.22
N ALA A 19 4.43 -22.24 -7.42
CA ALA A 19 5.53 -21.28 -7.37
C ALA A 19 6.25 -21.15 -8.74
N ALA A 20 6.43 -22.26 -9.45
CA ALA A 20 7.01 -22.25 -10.80
C ALA A 20 6.09 -21.54 -11.81
N GLN A 21 4.78 -21.74 -11.72
CA GLN A 21 3.79 -21.09 -12.59
C GLN A 21 3.77 -19.57 -12.39
N ILE A 22 3.84 -19.10 -11.14
CA ILE A 22 3.95 -17.68 -10.80
C ILE A 22 5.19 -17.05 -11.46
N ARG A 23 6.34 -17.72 -11.39
CA ARG A 23 7.59 -17.23 -12.01
C ARG A 23 7.54 -17.19 -13.54
N GLN A 24 6.68 -17.99 -14.17
CA GLN A 24 6.52 -18.06 -15.63
C GLN A 24 5.54 -17.01 -16.18
N GLN A 25 4.74 -16.35 -15.34
CA GLN A 25 3.87 -15.28 -15.78
C GLN A 25 4.68 -14.01 -16.07
N ALA A 26 4.72 -13.61 -17.34
CA ALA A 26 5.32 -12.34 -17.74
C ALA A 26 4.51 -11.16 -17.15
N PRO A 27 5.16 -10.10 -16.65
CA PRO A 27 4.44 -8.93 -16.14
C PRO A 27 3.60 -8.33 -17.26
N THR A 28 2.29 -8.17 -17.00
CA THR A 28 1.38 -7.48 -17.91
C THR A 28 1.75 -6.00 -17.94
N LEU A 29 2.53 -5.58 -18.94
CA LEU A 29 2.86 -4.18 -19.15
C LEU A 29 1.59 -3.43 -19.56
N LEU A 30 0.96 -2.74 -18.62
CA LEU A 30 -0.07 -1.75 -18.94
C LEU A 30 0.59 -0.63 -19.77
N PRO A 31 -0.07 -0.16 -20.84
CA PRO A 31 0.51 0.86 -21.71
C PRO A 31 0.85 2.11 -20.89
N ALA A 32 2.13 2.51 -20.95
CA ALA A 32 2.62 3.70 -20.29
C ALA A 32 1.90 4.93 -20.86
N GLN A 33 1.05 5.55 -20.05
CA GLN A 33 0.49 6.86 -20.38
C GLN A 33 1.62 7.87 -20.21
N ALA A 34 2.05 8.46 -21.33
CA ALA A 34 3.05 9.52 -21.34
C ALA A 34 2.52 10.72 -20.54
N ALA A 35 2.99 10.89 -19.31
CA ALA A 35 2.79 12.11 -18.55
C ALA A 35 3.74 13.18 -19.07
N LEU A 36 3.18 14.32 -19.47
CA LEU A 36 3.96 15.53 -19.74
C LEU A 36 4.75 15.91 -18.48
N PRO A 37 6.00 16.38 -18.61
CA PRO A 37 6.78 16.80 -17.45
C PRO A 37 6.04 17.94 -16.72
N PRO A 38 6.00 17.92 -15.38
CA PRO A 38 5.40 19.01 -14.63
C PRO A 38 6.17 20.30 -14.94
N THR A 39 5.47 21.31 -15.42
CA THR A 39 6.02 22.67 -15.47
C THR A 39 6.39 23.06 -14.04
N PRO A 40 7.60 23.58 -13.74
CA PRO A 40 7.97 23.98 -12.39
C PRO A 40 6.96 24.98 -11.81
N ALA A 41 6.63 24.86 -10.51
CA ALA A 41 5.88 25.92 -9.83
C ALA A 41 6.72 27.19 -9.94
N GLU A 42 6.14 28.29 -10.43
CA GLU A 42 6.84 29.58 -10.44
C GLU A 42 6.89 30.10 -9.00
N ALA A 43 7.79 29.52 -8.21
CA ALA A 43 8.17 30.02 -6.92
C ALA A 43 8.99 31.29 -7.16
N THR A 44 8.39 32.45 -6.93
CA THR A 44 9.14 33.70 -6.93
C THR A 44 9.80 33.89 -5.55
N GLN A 45 10.81 34.74 -5.46
CA GLN A 45 11.41 35.11 -4.16
C GLN A 45 10.40 35.75 -3.18
N GLN A 46 9.19 36.10 -3.64
CA GLN A 46 8.15 36.78 -2.85
C GLN A 46 6.93 35.90 -2.52
N GLY A 47 6.97 34.61 -2.86
CA GLY A 47 5.91 33.64 -2.58
C GLY A 47 5.36 32.95 -3.84
N LEU A 48 4.30 32.18 -3.64
CA LEU A 48 3.60 31.45 -4.70
C LEU A 48 2.60 32.36 -5.41
N LEU A 49 2.56 32.28 -6.74
CA LEU A 49 1.58 32.96 -7.56
C LEU A 49 0.70 31.92 -8.26
N PRO A 50 -0.61 31.85 -7.98
CA PRO A 50 -1.50 31.00 -8.74
C PRO A 50 -1.72 31.60 -10.15
N ASP A 51 -1.96 30.74 -11.15
CA ASP A 51 -2.22 31.18 -12.53
C ASP A 51 -3.44 32.12 -12.64
N THR A 52 -4.40 31.97 -11.72
CA THR A 52 -5.59 32.82 -11.62
C THR A 52 -5.93 33.07 -10.15
N LEU A 53 -6.47 34.25 -9.83
CA LEU A 53 -6.97 34.57 -8.49
C LEU A 53 -8.37 33.96 -8.24
N THR A 54 -8.44 32.63 -8.30
CA THR A 54 -9.66 31.85 -8.11
C THR A 54 -9.39 30.59 -7.30
N ASP A 55 -10.44 29.97 -6.78
CA ASP A 55 -10.33 28.69 -6.06
C ASP A 55 -9.76 27.58 -6.97
N ARG A 56 -10.04 27.64 -8.28
CA ARG A 56 -9.45 26.75 -9.29
C ARG A 56 -7.95 27.01 -9.51
N GLY A 57 -7.52 28.26 -9.49
CA GLY A 57 -6.10 28.64 -9.54
C GLY A 57 -5.34 28.11 -8.34
N ASN A 58 -5.91 28.26 -7.15
CA ASN A 58 -5.36 27.69 -5.92
C ASN A 58 -5.31 26.16 -5.97
N ALA A 59 -6.36 25.50 -6.49
CA ALA A 59 -6.38 24.05 -6.63
C ALA A 59 -5.29 23.53 -7.58
N LYS A 60 -5.07 24.20 -8.72
CA LYS A 60 -3.97 23.86 -9.63
C LYS A 60 -2.61 24.00 -8.94
N LEU A 61 -2.42 25.08 -8.20
CA LEU A 61 -1.20 25.32 -7.44
C LEU A 61 -1.00 24.26 -6.35
N PHE A 62 -2.07 23.88 -5.64
CA PHE A 62 -2.04 22.82 -4.63
C PHE A 62 -1.62 21.49 -5.24
N VAL A 63 -2.26 21.08 -6.34
CA VAL A 63 -1.91 19.84 -7.06
C VAL A 63 -0.45 19.87 -7.49
N LYS A 64 0.03 21.00 -8.00
CA LYS A 64 1.42 21.13 -8.46
C LYS A 64 2.46 20.91 -7.36
N LEU A 65 2.14 21.32 -6.14
CA LEU A 65 3.06 21.24 -4.99
C LEU A 65 2.91 19.93 -4.23
N TYR A 66 1.68 19.46 -4.06
CA TYR A 66 1.31 18.41 -3.12
C TYR A 66 0.85 17.11 -3.79
N ALA A 67 0.92 17.00 -5.13
CA ALA A 67 0.60 15.76 -5.85
C ALA A 67 1.62 14.62 -5.63
N ASN A 68 2.61 14.73 -4.76
CA ASN A 68 3.36 13.56 -4.30
C ASN A 68 3.06 13.22 -2.84
N ASP A 69 2.37 14.11 -2.13
CA ASP A 69 2.13 14.00 -0.68
C ASP A 69 0.71 13.55 -0.39
N TYR A 70 -0.25 13.90 -1.25
CA TYR A 70 -1.66 13.57 -1.06
C TYR A 70 -2.28 12.89 -2.28
N ARG A 71 -3.23 12.00 -2.01
CA ARG A 71 -4.16 11.43 -2.99
C ARG A 71 -5.56 11.47 -2.42
N HIS A 72 -6.56 11.63 -3.27
CA HIS A 72 -7.96 11.48 -2.88
C HIS A 72 -8.54 10.24 -3.56
N VAL A 73 -9.08 9.34 -2.75
CA VAL A 73 -9.77 8.13 -3.19
C VAL A 73 -11.28 8.38 -3.10
N PRO A 74 -12.01 8.45 -4.24
CA PRO A 74 -13.44 8.67 -4.22
C PRO A 74 -14.18 7.64 -3.35
N GLY A 75 -14.98 8.13 -2.40
CA GLY A 75 -15.73 7.28 -1.47
C GLY A 75 -14.97 6.86 -0.20
N MET A 76 -13.63 7.02 -0.16
CA MET A 76 -12.81 6.69 1.01
C MET A 76 -12.19 7.94 1.67
N GLY A 77 -11.89 8.99 0.90
CA GLY A 77 -11.35 10.25 1.42
C GLY A 77 -9.91 10.51 1.00
N TRP A 78 -9.19 11.26 1.83
CA TRP A 78 -7.81 11.65 1.57
C TRP A 78 -6.82 10.63 2.13
N TYR A 79 -5.72 10.47 1.40
CA TYR A 79 -4.58 9.65 1.77
C TYR A 79 -3.32 10.50 1.70
N ARG A 80 -2.41 10.28 2.64
CA ARG A 80 -1.10 10.90 2.71
C ARG A 80 -0.01 9.88 2.39
N TRP A 81 0.99 10.30 1.62
CA TRP A 81 2.19 9.52 1.39
C TRP A 81 3.04 9.46 2.65
N ASP A 82 3.40 8.24 3.06
CA ASP A 82 4.21 7.95 4.23
C ASP A 82 5.47 7.19 3.81
N THR A 83 6.26 7.83 2.94
CA THR A 83 7.55 7.35 2.39
C THR A 83 7.49 6.13 1.48
N THR A 84 6.72 5.10 1.83
CA THR A 84 6.60 3.81 1.11
C THR A 84 5.16 3.47 0.74
N ARG A 85 4.17 4.05 1.41
CA ARG A 85 2.73 3.74 1.26
C ARG A 85 1.83 4.96 1.38
N TRP A 86 0.58 4.80 0.96
CA TRP A 86 -0.53 5.74 1.16
C TRP A 86 -1.31 5.37 2.42
N GLN A 87 -1.25 6.20 3.45
CA GLN A 87 -2.06 6.06 4.66
C GLN A 87 -3.30 6.95 4.58
N ILE A 88 -4.41 6.54 5.21
CA ILE A 88 -5.57 7.42 5.35
C ILE A 88 -5.16 8.67 6.14
N ASP A 89 -5.59 9.84 5.68
CA ASP A 89 -5.34 11.11 6.36
C ASP A 89 -6.37 11.33 7.48
N GLU A 90 -6.15 10.70 8.63
CA GLU A 90 -7.08 10.79 9.78
C GLU A 90 -7.02 12.14 10.52
N ASP A 91 -5.89 12.85 10.42
CA ASP A 91 -5.62 14.11 11.12
C ASP A 91 -5.95 15.36 10.27
N ASP A 92 -6.61 15.18 9.11
CA ASP A 92 -6.89 16.25 8.13
C ASP A 92 -5.63 17.07 7.77
N THR A 93 -4.47 16.42 7.66
CA THR A 93 -3.20 17.09 7.32
C THR A 93 -3.24 17.79 5.96
N VAL A 94 -4.07 17.30 5.04
CA VAL A 94 -4.36 17.95 3.76
C VAL A 94 -4.97 19.35 3.93
N LEU A 95 -5.77 19.57 4.97
CA LEU A 95 -6.37 20.87 5.27
C LEU A 95 -5.33 21.85 5.83
N TRP A 96 -4.40 21.37 6.65
CA TRP A 96 -3.25 22.16 7.10
C TRP A 96 -2.37 22.59 5.93
N ALA A 97 -2.03 21.66 5.02
CA ALA A 97 -1.26 21.97 3.81
C ALA A 97 -1.97 22.99 2.91
N ALA A 98 -3.31 22.97 2.87
CA ALA A 98 -4.11 23.97 2.17
C ALA A 98 -3.97 25.38 2.80
N GLY A 99 -3.90 25.45 4.12
CA GLY A 99 -3.62 26.67 4.87
C GLY A 99 -2.21 27.22 4.57
N ASP A 100 -1.19 26.36 4.65
CA ASP A 100 0.20 26.73 4.36
C ASP A 100 0.37 27.27 2.93
N LEU A 101 -0.32 26.67 1.96
CA LEU A 101 -0.37 27.19 0.59
C LEU A 101 -1.00 28.58 0.56
N ALA A 102 -2.12 28.78 1.23
CA ALA A 102 -2.81 30.07 1.26
C ALA A 102 -1.94 31.16 1.94
N GLU A 103 -1.17 30.81 2.98
CA GLU A 103 -0.22 31.70 3.65
C GLU A 103 1.00 32.03 2.79
N SER A 104 1.40 31.14 1.89
CA SER A 104 2.53 31.35 0.99
C SER A 104 2.16 32.08 -0.31
N ILE A 105 0.89 32.44 -0.52
CA ILE A 105 0.47 33.31 -1.64
C ILE A 105 1.19 34.66 -1.54
N ALA A 106 1.85 35.05 -2.63
CA ALA A 106 2.65 36.26 -2.71
C ALA A 106 1.84 37.55 -2.47
N SER A 107 2.47 38.54 -1.84
CA SER A 107 1.85 39.85 -1.57
C SER A 107 2.03 40.86 -2.72
N SER A 108 2.90 40.56 -3.68
CA SER A 108 3.19 41.37 -4.86
C SER A 108 3.52 40.47 -6.05
N ASP A 109 3.22 40.94 -7.26
CA ASP A 109 3.56 40.24 -8.51
C ASP A 109 4.58 41.06 -9.31
N PRO A 110 5.85 40.64 -9.37
CA PRO A 110 6.90 41.32 -10.14
C PRO A 110 6.60 41.43 -11.64
N ARG A 111 5.70 40.59 -12.18
CA ARG A 111 5.30 40.59 -13.60
C ARG A 111 4.23 41.65 -13.90
N GLY A 112 3.61 42.20 -12.86
CA GLY A 112 2.53 43.19 -12.98
C GLY A 112 1.20 42.62 -13.51
N LEU A 113 1.00 41.30 -13.50
CA LEU A 113 -0.26 40.69 -13.94
C LEU A 113 -1.38 40.90 -12.92
N PHE A 114 -1.01 40.90 -11.63
CA PHE A 114 -1.93 41.16 -10.53
C PHE A 114 -1.50 42.37 -9.70
N THR A 115 -2.48 43.17 -9.29
CA THR A 115 -2.24 44.27 -8.35
C THR A 115 -2.03 43.70 -6.95
N SER A 116 -1.22 44.36 -6.12
CA SER A 116 -1.02 43.95 -4.72
C SER A 116 -2.34 43.91 -3.92
N GLN A 117 -3.29 44.79 -4.23
CA GLN A 117 -4.62 44.79 -3.62
C GLN A 117 -5.41 43.52 -3.99
N ALA A 118 -5.39 43.11 -5.26
CA ALA A 118 -6.06 41.89 -5.72
C ALA A 118 -5.45 40.64 -5.07
N LEU A 119 -4.12 40.59 -4.92
CA LEU A 119 -3.42 39.52 -4.22
C LEU A 119 -3.78 39.46 -2.74
N GLN A 120 -3.79 40.59 -2.03
CA GLN A 120 -4.19 40.63 -0.63
C GLN A 120 -5.65 40.17 -0.43
N GLN A 121 -6.56 40.61 -1.31
CA GLN A 121 -7.95 40.16 -1.26
C GLN A 121 -8.08 38.65 -1.52
N HIS A 122 -7.36 38.14 -2.52
CA HIS A 122 -7.33 36.71 -2.86
C HIS A 122 -6.76 35.87 -1.71
N ARG A 123 -5.65 36.30 -1.12
CA ARG A 123 -5.02 35.65 0.03
C ARG A 123 -5.98 35.58 1.23
N ARG A 124 -6.66 36.69 1.55
CA ARG A 124 -7.67 36.71 2.64
C ARG A 124 -8.82 35.73 2.38
N ARG A 125 -9.25 35.59 1.12
CA ARG A 125 -10.27 34.59 0.74
C ARG A 125 -9.71 33.17 0.87
N ALA A 126 -8.51 32.92 0.36
CA ALA A 126 -7.87 31.60 0.38
C ALA A 126 -7.67 31.07 1.81
N LEU A 127 -7.32 31.94 2.76
CA LEU A 127 -7.14 31.62 4.19
C LEU A 127 -8.45 31.32 4.93
N SER A 128 -9.61 31.63 4.35
CA SER A 128 -10.88 31.30 4.99
C SER A 128 -11.16 29.80 4.92
N THR A 129 -11.89 29.26 5.91
CA THR A 129 -12.34 27.86 5.91
C THR A 129 -13.06 27.49 4.61
N THR A 130 -13.91 28.39 4.11
CA THR A 130 -14.62 28.20 2.83
C THR A 130 -13.66 28.19 1.64
N GLY A 131 -12.62 29.05 1.65
CA GLY A 131 -11.62 29.11 0.59
C GLY A 131 -10.76 27.86 0.52
N MET A 132 -10.24 27.39 1.67
CA MET A 132 -9.49 26.13 1.77
C MET A 132 -10.36 24.94 1.32
N GLY A 133 -11.60 24.86 1.81
CA GLY A 133 -12.54 23.82 1.40
C GLY A 133 -12.86 23.84 -0.09
N ALA A 134 -13.05 25.02 -0.69
CA ALA A 134 -13.30 25.18 -2.12
C ALA A 134 -12.09 24.74 -2.96
N MET A 135 -10.88 25.10 -2.53
CA MET A 135 -9.64 24.66 -3.17
C MET A 135 -9.51 23.13 -3.15
N LEU A 136 -9.64 22.50 -1.99
CA LEU A 136 -9.54 21.04 -1.86
C LEU A 136 -10.63 20.31 -2.63
N THR A 137 -11.85 20.86 -2.65
CA THR A 137 -12.96 20.32 -3.44
C THR A 137 -12.66 20.28 -4.93
N GLN A 138 -11.93 21.27 -5.46
CA GLN A 138 -11.49 21.28 -6.85
C GLN A 138 -10.25 20.41 -7.06
N ALA A 139 -9.30 20.42 -6.12
CA ALA A 139 -8.04 19.68 -6.20
C ALA A 139 -8.25 18.15 -6.21
N LYS A 140 -9.20 17.63 -5.43
CA LYS A 140 -9.44 16.18 -5.31
C LYS A 140 -9.82 15.48 -6.61
N ALA A 141 -10.33 16.23 -7.60
CA ALA A 141 -10.71 15.71 -8.91
C ALA A 141 -9.60 15.89 -9.97
N ALA A 142 -8.48 16.52 -9.62
CA ALA A 142 -7.42 16.80 -10.57
C ALA A 142 -6.61 15.54 -10.94
N PRO A 143 -6.10 15.46 -12.19
CA PRO A 143 -5.11 14.44 -12.55
C PRO A 143 -3.91 14.48 -11.62
N GLY A 144 -3.45 13.30 -11.19
CA GLY A 144 -2.38 13.19 -10.21
C GLY A 144 -2.81 13.40 -8.76
N MET A 145 -4.06 13.79 -8.48
CA MET A 145 -4.61 13.82 -7.11
C MET A 145 -5.63 12.71 -6.88
N VAL A 146 -6.50 12.46 -7.86
CA VAL A 146 -7.46 11.36 -7.78
C VAL A 146 -6.76 10.00 -7.90
N LEU A 147 -7.08 9.08 -6.98
CA LEU A 147 -6.65 7.68 -7.02
C LEU A 147 -7.88 6.78 -7.00
N ASN A 148 -7.99 5.87 -7.96
CA ASN A 148 -9.05 4.87 -7.96
C ASN A 148 -8.74 3.83 -6.88
N ALA A 149 -9.72 3.49 -6.04
CA ALA A 149 -9.59 2.48 -5.00
C ALA A 149 -9.10 1.12 -5.54
N ALA A 150 -9.48 0.75 -6.76
CA ALA A 150 -9.03 -0.50 -7.40
C ALA A 150 -7.53 -0.52 -7.76
N ARG A 151 -6.82 0.62 -7.65
CA ARG A 151 -5.37 0.68 -7.81
C ARG A 151 -4.62 0.48 -6.50
N LEU A 152 -5.28 0.68 -5.36
CA LEU A 152 -4.68 0.40 -4.07
C LEU A 152 -4.41 -1.09 -3.94
N ASP A 153 -3.17 -1.44 -3.60
CA ASP A 153 -2.71 -2.83 -3.39
C ASP A 153 -3.02 -3.78 -4.57
N ALA A 154 -2.98 -3.25 -5.80
CA ALA A 154 -3.45 -3.97 -6.98
C ALA A 154 -2.46 -5.04 -7.53
N ASP A 155 -1.15 -4.92 -7.27
CA ASP A 155 -0.18 -5.96 -7.66
C ASP A 155 0.03 -6.93 -6.47
N PRO A 156 -0.46 -8.18 -6.56
CA PRO A 156 -0.35 -9.15 -5.46
C PRO A 156 1.08 -9.59 -5.15
N TYR A 157 2.05 -9.26 -6.00
CA TYR A 157 3.46 -9.62 -5.81
C TYR A 157 4.34 -8.43 -5.45
N ALA A 158 3.76 -7.26 -5.21
CA ALA A 158 4.48 -6.10 -4.70
C ALA A 158 4.24 -5.98 -3.19
N LEU A 159 5.24 -6.38 -2.41
CA LEU A 159 5.18 -6.32 -0.95
C LEU A 159 5.79 -5.00 -0.47
N CYS A 160 4.94 -4.09 0.01
CA CYS A 160 5.41 -2.86 0.62
C CYS A 160 5.99 -3.12 2.00
N THR A 161 7.17 -2.55 2.25
CA THR A 161 7.88 -2.61 3.53
C THR A 161 8.43 -1.22 3.90
N PRO A 162 8.83 -0.97 5.15
CA PRO A 162 9.46 0.30 5.54
C PRO A 162 10.80 0.57 4.82
N ASP A 163 11.48 -0.47 4.33
CA ASP A 163 12.76 -0.34 3.63
C ASP A 163 12.59 -0.13 2.10
N GLY A 164 11.37 -0.33 1.57
CA GLY A 164 11.07 -0.22 0.14
C GLY A 164 10.03 -1.24 -0.33
N ILE A 165 9.82 -1.31 -1.65
CA ILE A 165 8.87 -2.24 -2.27
C ILE A 165 9.61 -3.48 -2.76
N VAL A 166 9.26 -4.64 -2.22
CA VAL A 166 9.85 -5.92 -2.63
C VAL A 166 9.03 -6.50 -3.77
N ASP A 167 9.67 -6.79 -4.90
CA ASP A 167 9.08 -7.61 -5.95
C ASP A 167 9.22 -9.08 -5.55
N LEU A 168 8.13 -9.72 -5.15
CA LEU A 168 8.12 -11.11 -4.69
C LEU A 168 8.48 -12.12 -5.79
N ARG A 169 8.44 -11.72 -7.07
CA ARG A 169 8.87 -12.59 -8.19
C ARG A 169 10.38 -12.70 -8.26
N THR A 170 11.09 -11.60 -7.97
CA THR A 170 12.55 -11.51 -8.10
C THR A 170 13.29 -11.48 -6.76
N GLY A 171 12.61 -11.12 -5.69
CA GLY A 171 13.18 -10.86 -4.36
C GLY A 171 13.92 -9.52 -4.26
N LEU A 172 13.88 -8.69 -5.30
CA LEU A 172 14.60 -7.41 -5.32
C LEU A 172 13.79 -6.29 -4.66
N LEU A 173 14.52 -5.40 -3.98
CA LEU A 173 13.99 -4.21 -3.35
C LEU A 173 14.06 -3.02 -4.33
N LYS A 174 12.93 -2.36 -4.52
CA LYS A 174 12.77 -1.16 -5.34
C LYS A 174 12.56 0.06 -4.45
N SER A 175 13.14 1.20 -4.85
CA SER A 175 12.84 2.50 -4.24
C SER A 175 11.37 2.88 -4.43
N PRO A 176 10.66 3.30 -3.38
CA PRO A 176 9.27 3.74 -3.49
C PRO A 176 9.11 4.96 -4.40
N ASP A 177 8.03 4.98 -5.17
CA ASP A 177 7.63 6.08 -6.03
C ASP A 177 6.12 6.38 -5.83
N PRO A 178 5.73 7.53 -5.23
CA PRO A 178 4.32 7.86 -4.98
C PRO A 178 3.46 7.94 -6.25
N ASN A 179 4.06 8.03 -7.44
CA ASN A 179 3.33 8.07 -8.70
C ASN A 179 3.13 6.71 -9.35
N LYS A 180 3.76 5.65 -8.80
CA LYS A 180 3.69 4.29 -9.35
C LYS A 180 3.24 3.27 -8.30
N ASP A 181 3.62 3.47 -7.05
CA ASP A 181 3.43 2.53 -5.96
C ASP A 181 2.22 3.00 -5.12
N PHE A 182 1.12 2.26 -5.25
CA PHE A 182 -0.16 2.57 -4.62
C PHE A 182 -0.48 1.54 -3.54
N HIS A 183 0.40 1.42 -2.55
CA HIS A 183 0.19 0.50 -1.43
C HIS A 183 -0.57 1.20 -0.31
N SER A 184 -1.56 0.54 0.29
CA SER A 184 -2.18 1.01 1.54
C SER A 184 -1.69 0.25 2.77
N ARG A 185 -1.04 -0.90 2.55
CA ARG A 185 -0.53 -1.79 3.61
C ARG A 185 0.99 -1.84 3.58
N SER A 186 1.62 -2.07 4.75
CA SER A 186 3.05 -2.38 4.85
C SER A 186 3.27 -3.50 5.86
N THR A 187 4.35 -4.25 5.65
CA THR A 187 4.94 -5.05 6.72
C THR A 187 5.46 -4.15 7.84
N THR A 188 5.67 -4.74 9.02
CA THR A 188 6.28 -4.03 10.16
C THR A 188 7.78 -3.81 9.97
N VAL A 189 8.44 -4.69 9.22
CA VAL A 189 9.89 -4.65 8.97
C VAL A 189 10.20 -4.98 7.51
N GLY A 190 11.28 -4.41 6.98
CA GLY A 190 11.80 -4.77 5.66
C GLY A 190 12.70 -6.01 5.68
N PRO A 191 12.94 -6.62 4.50
CA PRO A 191 13.75 -7.81 4.38
C PRO A 191 15.22 -7.52 4.69
N ARG A 192 15.81 -8.35 5.55
CA ARG A 192 17.24 -8.23 5.89
C ARG A 192 17.88 -9.60 5.98
N ALA A 193 19.01 -9.78 5.30
CA ALA A 193 19.84 -10.97 5.42
C ALA A 193 20.59 -10.95 6.77
N THR A 194 19.96 -11.45 7.82
CA THR A 194 20.54 -11.57 9.16
C THR A 194 20.40 -12.99 9.69
N ALA A 195 21.29 -13.38 10.60
CA ALA A 195 21.14 -14.63 11.32
C ALA A 195 19.87 -14.59 12.18
N ILE A 196 19.09 -15.67 12.13
CA ILE A 196 17.82 -15.84 12.87
C ILE A 196 17.86 -17.07 13.79
N PRO A 197 18.87 -17.20 14.68
CA PRO A 197 19.14 -18.46 15.39
C PRO A 197 17.99 -18.91 16.30
N ARG A 198 17.24 -17.96 16.89
CA ARG A 198 16.06 -18.28 17.71
C ARG A 198 14.91 -18.82 16.88
N TRP A 199 14.73 -18.30 15.68
CA TRP A 199 13.69 -18.75 14.75
C TRP A 199 14.03 -20.14 14.21
N ASN A 200 15.27 -20.33 13.75
CA ASN A 200 15.73 -21.63 13.28
C ASN A 200 15.61 -22.70 14.38
N ARG A 201 16.02 -22.38 15.61
CA ARG A 201 15.85 -23.28 16.75
C ARG A 201 14.37 -23.57 17.03
N PHE A 202 13.50 -22.57 16.99
CA PHE A 202 12.06 -22.79 17.16
C PHE A 202 11.49 -23.77 16.12
N LEU A 203 11.91 -23.65 14.86
CA LEU A 203 11.49 -24.56 13.80
C LEU A 203 11.99 -25.98 14.04
N THR A 204 13.29 -26.16 14.35
CA THR A 204 13.85 -27.48 14.65
C THR A 204 13.26 -28.10 15.91
N ASP A 205 13.02 -27.30 16.96
CA ASP A 205 12.39 -27.78 18.21
C ASP A 205 10.93 -28.22 17.97
N THR A 206 10.26 -27.67 16.96
CA THR A 206 8.84 -27.94 16.66
C THR A 206 8.67 -29.12 15.69
N PHE A 207 9.52 -29.20 14.66
CA PHE A 207 9.37 -30.15 13.56
C PHE A 207 10.39 -31.29 13.56
N GLY A 208 11.49 -31.18 14.32
CA GLY A 208 12.61 -32.11 14.30
C GLY A 208 13.81 -31.58 13.51
N ASP A 209 14.97 -32.19 13.76
CA ASP A 209 16.23 -31.96 13.04
C ASP A 209 16.57 -33.08 12.04
N ASP A 210 15.65 -34.04 11.87
CA ASP A 210 15.74 -35.13 10.92
C ASP A 210 15.24 -34.74 9.52
N ALA A 211 15.31 -35.68 8.58
CA ALA A 211 14.94 -35.44 7.18
C ALA A 211 13.45 -35.07 7.03
N GLU A 212 12.57 -35.70 7.80
CA GLU A 212 11.13 -35.41 7.80
C GLU A 212 10.84 -34.01 8.38
N GLY A 213 11.51 -33.64 9.48
CA GLY A 213 11.43 -32.30 10.04
C GLY A 213 11.91 -31.22 9.07
N ALA A 214 13.02 -31.46 8.37
CA ALA A 214 13.52 -30.55 7.35
C ALA A 214 12.52 -30.36 6.19
N GLU A 215 11.93 -31.44 5.67
CA GLU A 215 10.92 -31.37 4.62
C GLU A 215 9.67 -30.59 5.07
N MET A 216 9.21 -30.81 6.30
CA MET A 216 8.08 -30.06 6.87
C MET A 216 8.41 -28.57 7.04
N ILE A 217 9.62 -28.24 7.47
CA ILE A 217 10.08 -26.84 7.59
C ILE A 217 10.10 -26.17 6.21
N ASP A 218 10.62 -26.84 5.18
CA ASP A 218 10.67 -26.32 3.81
C ASP A 218 9.25 -26.13 3.25
N PHE A 219 8.37 -27.09 3.46
CA PHE A 219 6.96 -26.97 3.08
C PHE A 219 6.28 -25.81 3.79
N LEU A 220 6.51 -25.64 5.09
CA LEU A 220 5.98 -24.52 5.85
C LEU A 220 6.50 -23.18 5.31
N GLN A 221 7.80 -23.06 5.04
CA GLN A 221 8.38 -21.85 4.46
C GLN A 221 7.76 -21.50 3.11
N LEU A 222 7.53 -22.50 2.26
CA LEU A 222 6.86 -22.32 0.98
C LEU A 222 5.42 -21.84 1.14
N LEU A 223 4.67 -22.46 2.06
CA LEU A 223 3.30 -22.08 2.37
C LEU A 223 3.22 -20.64 2.91
N LEU A 224 4.13 -20.27 3.80
CA LEU A 224 4.22 -18.93 4.35
C LEU A 224 4.58 -17.92 3.26
N GLY A 225 5.55 -18.24 2.40
CA GLY A 225 5.91 -17.42 1.24
C GLY A 225 4.74 -17.20 0.29
N TYR A 226 3.96 -18.25 -0.01
CA TYR A 226 2.73 -18.12 -0.79
C TYR A 226 1.70 -17.21 -0.09
N SER A 227 1.55 -17.34 1.23
CA SER A 227 0.62 -16.53 2.04
C SER A 227 1.00 -15.04 2.11
N VAL A 228 2.27 -14.70 1.88
CA VAL A 228 2.71 -13.30 1.78
C VAL A 228 2.27 -12.65 0.47
N THR A 229 2.07 -13.46 -0.58
CA THR A 229 1.50 -12.96 -1.83
C THR A 229 0.00 -12.70 -1.67
N GLY A 230 -0.55 -11.79 -2.48
CA GLY A 230 -1.99 -11.62 -2.62
C GLY A 230 -2.65 -12.60 -3.60
N ASP A 231 -1.91 -13.58 -4.10
CA ASP A 231 -2.37 -14.50 -5.14
C ASP A 231 -3.18 -15.67 -4.55
N VAL A 232 -4.45 -15.79 -4.95
CA VAL A 232 -5.36 -16.85 -4.50
C VAL A 232 -5.48 -18.02 -5.50
N GLY A 233 -4.61 -18.08 -6.52
CA GLY A 233 -4.66 -19.09 -7.58
C GLY A 233 -4.54 -20.54 -7.10
N GLY A 234 -3.86 -20.77 -5.97
CA GLY A 234 -3.74 -22.10 -5.36
C GLY A 234 -5.03 -22.62 -4.71
N GLN A 235 -5.99 -21.73 -4.41
CA GLN A 235 -7.29 -22.08 -3.80
C GLN A 235 -7.17 -22.99 -2.55
N ILE A 236 -6.16 -22.76 -1.72
CA ILE A 236 -5.90 -23.53 -0.49
C ILE A 236 -6.28 -22.76 0.76
N LEU A 237 -6.70 -23.51 1.80
CA LEU A 237 -6.86 -23.01 3.16
C LEU A 237 -6.07 -23.92 4.11
N PRO A 238 -4.86 -23.53 4.56
CA PRO A 238 -4.04 -24.39 5.40
C PRO A 238 -4.57 -24.50 6.82
N PHE A 239 -4.59 -25.73 7.36
CA PHE A 239 -4.91 -25.99 8.75
C PHE A 239 -3.66 -26.48 9.49
N LEU A 240 -3.18 -25.68 10.45
CA LEU A 240 -2.10 -26.08 11.35
C LEU A 240 -2.65 -27.06 12.40
N PHE A 241 -2.62 -28.36 12.11
CA PHE A 241 -3.09 -29.43 13.00
C PHE A 241 -1.96 -30.03 13.85
N GLY A 242 -2.31 -30.66 14.99
CA GLY A 242 -1.36 -31.13 16.00
C GLY A 242 -1.81 -30.84 17.44
N SER A 243 -1.27 -31.61 18.38
CA SER A 243 -1.53 -31.48 19.82
C SER A 243 -1.15 -30.09 20.34
N GLY A 244 -1.84 -29.65 21.41
CA GLY A 244 -1.55 -28.35 22.03
C GLY A 244 -0.11 -28.29 22.57
N LYS A 245 0.43 -27.06 22.65
CA LYS A 245 1.82 -26.72 23.06
C LYS A 245 2.92 -26.92 22.01
N ASN A 246 2.59 -27.21 20.74
CA ASN A 246 3.56 -27.35 19.64
C ASN A 246 3.89 -26.02 18.94
N GLY A 247 3.89 -24.88 19.64
CA GLY A 247 4.37 -23.61 19.07
C GLY A 247 3.50 -22.93 17.99
N LYS A 248 2.35 -23.49 17.57
CA LYS A 248 1.51 -22.92 16.49
C LYS A 248 1.08 -21.47 16.72
N SER A 249 0.61 -21.15 17.94
CA SER A 249 0.23 -19.79 18.29
C SER A 249 1.43 -18.86 18.18
N VAL A 250 2.61 -19.31 18.63
CA VAL A 250 3.85 -18.54 18.52
C VAL A 250 4.24 -18.31 17.05
N LEU A 251 4.11 -19.32 16.19
CA LEU A 251 4.35 -19.20 14.75
C LEU A 251 3.45 -18.10 14.15
N LEU A 252 2.14 -18.20 14.37
CA LEU A 252 1.16 -17.24 13.84
C LEU A 252 1.38 -15.83 14.43
N ASP A 253 1.69 -15.71 15.71
CA ASP A 253 1.97 -14.43 16.36
C ASP A 253 3.21 -13.74 15.76
N VAL A 254 4.26 -14.51 15.44
CA VAL A 254 5.44 -13.97 14.76
C VAL A 254 5.07 -13.47 13.37
N LEU A 255 4.29 -14.25 12.61
CA LEU A 255 3.90 -13.89 11.25
C LEU A 255 2.98 -12.67 11.22
N MET A 256 1.97 -12.61 12.08
CA MET A 256 1.11 -11.43 12.23
C MET A 256 1.94 -10.17 12.52
N ARG A 257 2.94 -10.28 13.40
CA ARG A 257 3.85 -9.16 13.71
C ARG A 257 4.75 -8.77 12.54
N LEU A 258 5.23 -9.73 11.75
CA LEU A 258 6.10 -9.42 10.60
C LEU A 258 5.30 -8.80 9.46
N LEU A 259 4.15 -9.39 9.12
CA LEU A 259 3.30 -8.97 8.02
C LEU A 259 2.55 -7.67 8.31
N GLY A 260 2.42 -7.26 9.57
CA GLY A 260 1.79 -5.99 9.93
C GLY A 260 0.39 -5.89 9.36
N ASP A 261 0.13 -4.86 8.57
CA ASP A 261 -1.21 -4.57 8.02
C ASP A 261 -1.67 -5.58 6.96
N TYR A 262 -0.80 -6.50 6.54
CA TYR A 262 -1.17 -7.59 5.62
C TYR A 262 -1.82 -8.77 6.32
N ALA A 263 -1.71 -8.90 7.64
CA ALA A 263 -2.22 -10.05 8.40
C ALA A 263 -3.19 -9.62 9.50
N ASP A 264 -4.31 -10.33 9.61
CA ASP A 264 -5.30 -10.10 10.66
C ASP A 264 -5.89 -11.43 11.15
N ALA A 265 -6.43 -11.42 12.36
CA ALA A 265 -7.11 -12.55 12.94
C ALA A 265 -8.50 -12.73 12.30
N ALA A 266 -8.77 -13.93 11.77
CA ALA A 266 -10.09 -14.24 11.24
C ALA A 266 -11.17 -14.12 12.33
N PRO A 267 -12.32 -13.47 12.05
CA PRO A 267 -13.36 -13.26 13.04
C PRO A 267 -14.01 -14.58 13.48
N PRO A 268 -14.54 -14.66 14.71
CA PRO A 268 -15.30 -15.82 15.16
C PRO A 268 -16.45 -16.13 14.20
N GLY A 269 -16.52 -17.37 13.74
CA GLY A 269 -17.54 -17.79 12.78
C GLY A 269 -17.21 -17.49 11.30
N PHE A 270 -15.96 -17.18 10.97
CA PHE A 270 -15.49 -17.03 9.59
C PHE A 270 -15.90 -18.19 8.66
N LEU A 271 -15.90 -19.42 9.18
CA LEU A 271 -16.30 -20.64 8.46
C LEU A 271 -17.73 -21.11 8.77
N MET A 272 -18.49 -20.34 9.55
CA MET A 272 -19.88 -20.69 9.90
C MET A 272 -20.81 -20.21 8.79
N ALA A 273 -21.68 -21.09 8.32
CA ALA A 273 -22.75 -20.71 7.40
C ALA A 273 -23.70 -19.73 8.11
N ARG A 274 -23.92 -18.54 7.53
CA ARG A 274 -25.01 -17.67 7.95
C ARG A 274 -26.31 -18.26 7.40
N PRO A 275 -27.32 -18.56 8.24
CA PRO A 275 -28.66 -18.83 7.71
C PRO A 275 -29.09 -17.59 6.91
N TYR A 276 -29.49 -17.79 5.66
CA TYR A 276 -30.12 -16.74 4.87
C TYR A 276 -31.41 -16.30 5.58
N GLU A 277 -31.53 -15.01 5.91
CA GLU A 277 -32.81 -14.32 6.15
C GLU A 277 -33.21 -13.53 4.90
#